data_AF-A0A368VFT3-F1
#
_entry.id   AF-A0A368VFT3-F1
#
_cell.length_a   1.000
_cell.length_b   1.000
_cell.length_c   1.000
_cell.angle_alpha   90.00
_cell.angle_beta   90.00
_cell.angle_gamma   90.00
#
_symmetry.space_group_name_H-M   'P 1'
#
loop_
_entity.id
_entity.type
_entity.pdbx_description
1 polymer ?
#
loop_
_entity_poly.entity_id
_entity_poly.type
_entity_poly.pdbx_seq_one_letter_code
_entity_poly.pdbx_strand_id
1 'polypeptide(L)' 'MFGWIIGLILVVALIVTLGRGDIFQKNTGTPESRNRNSSAMETLKDRYAKGEIGKEEFEEKKAELEKN' A
#
# COMPACT_ATOMS: atom_id res chain seq x y z
N MET A 1 -18.84 -21.74 23.65
CA MET A 1 -18.48 -21.96 22.22
C MET A 1 -18.20 -20.59 21.59
N PHE A 2 -16.95 -20.11 21.62
CA PHE A 2 -16.60 -18.75 21.15
C PHE A 2 -15.43 -18.70 20.15
N GLY A 3 -14.95 -19.86 19.68
CA GLY A 3 -13.77 -19.94 18.80
C GLY A 3 -13.95 -19.22 17.45
N TRP A 4 -15.19 -19.13 16.95
CA TRP A 4 -15.50 -18.42 15.71
C TRP A 4 -15.28 -16.90 15.79
N ILE A 5 -15.48 -16.30 16.96
CA ILE A 5 -15.22 -14.87 17.20
C ILE A 5 -13.73 -14.57 17.03
N ILE A 6 -12.86 -15.44 17.56
CA ILE A 6 -11.41 -15.27 17.50
C ILE A 6 -10.93 -15.37 16.05
N GLY A 7 -11.45 -16.34 15.29
CA GLY A 7 -11.15 -16.47 13.85
C GLY A 7 -11.56 -15.24 13.04
N LEU A 8 -12.76 -14.69 13.30
CA LEU A 8 -13.24 -13.48 12.63
C LEU A 8 -12.34 -12.27 12.89
N ILE A 9 -11.91 -12.08 14.14
CA ILE A 9 -10.99 -10.99 14.51
C ILE A 9 -9.66 -11.12 13.78
N LEU A 10 -9.10 -12.33 13.66
CA LEU A 10 -7.84 -12.54 12.96
C LEU A 10 -7.96 -12.29 11.45
N VAL A 11 -9.06 -12.70 10.82
CA VAL A 11 -9.31 -12.46 9.40
C VAL A 11 -9.44 -10.95 9.12
N VAL A 12 -10.20 -10.23 9.94
CA VAL A 12 -10.33 -8.77 9.82
C VAL A 12 -8.98 -8.09 10.04
N ALA A 13 -8.23 -8.51 11.06
CA ALA A 13 -6.88 -7.99 11.32
C ALA A 13 -5.94 -8.23 10.13
N LEU A 14 -6.00 -9.40 9.50
CA LEU A 14 -5.19 -9.73 8.32
C LEU A 14 -5.55 -8.87 7.11
N ILE A 15 -6.84 -8.67 6.84
CA ILE A 15 -7.31 -7.80 5.74
C ILE A 15 -6.91 -6.34 6.00
N VAL A 16 -7.05 -5.85 7.23
CA VAL A 16 -6.66 -4.48 7.61
C VAL A 16 -5.13 -4.31 7.55
N THR A 17 -4.38 -5.32 7.94
CA THR A 17 -2.91 -5.35 7.87
C THR A 17 -2.38 -5.38 6.44
N LEU A 18 -3.07 -6.08 5.54
CA LEU A 18 -2.72 -6.13 4.12
C LEU A 18 -3.23 -4.92 3.35
N GLY A 19 -4.37 -4.34 3.75
CA GLY A 19 -4.99 -3.17 3.13
C GLY A 19 -4.44 -1.83 3.62
N ARG A 20 -3.92 -1.77 4.85
CA ARG A 20 -3.08 -0.66 5.32
C ARG A 20 -1.64 -1.06 4.98
N GLY A 21 -1.06 -0.52 3.92
CA GLY A 21 0.31 -0.81 3.45
C GLY A 21 1.43 -0.39 4.40
N ASP A 22 1.23 -0.52 5.72
CA ASP A 22 2.10 -0.03 6.78
C ASP A 22 2.96 -1.14 7.40
N ILE A 23 2.57 -2.42 7.25
CA ILE A 23 3.27 -3.51 7.96
C ILE A 23 4.60 -3.89 7.28
N PHE A 24 4.80 -3.49 6.02
CA PHE A 24 6.06 -3.70 5.29
C PHE A 24 7.02 -2.49 5.28
N GLN A 25 6.76 -1.43 6.03
CA GLN A 25 7.73 -0.35 6.18
C GLN A 25 8.66 -0.60 7.39
N LYS A 26 9.33 -1.75 7.41
CA LYS A 26 10.39 -2.02 8.38
C LYS A 26 11.61 -2.58 7.67
N ASN A 27 12.57 -1.67 7.43
CA ASN A 27 13.94 -1.90 6.97
C ASN A 27 14.04 -2.51 5.55
N THR A 28 14.69 -1.86 4.59
CA THR A 28 16.14 -1.67 4.61
C THR A 28 16.61 -0.55 3.67
N GLY A 29 17.48 0.33 4.18
CA GLY A 29 18.67 0.85 3.49
C GLY A 29 18.51 1.61 2.17
N THR A 30 18.70 2.93 2.22
CA THR A 30 19.21 3.77 1.11
C THR A 30 20.54 3.20 0.57
N PRO A 31 20.86 3.27 -0.74
CA PRO A 31 21.28 4.54 -1.35
C PRO A 31 20.63 4.85 -2.72
N GLU A 32 20.24 6.12 -2.84
CA GLU A 32 20.42 7.01 -3.98
C GLU A 32 19.92 6.62 -5.40
N SER A 33 18.99 7.45 -5.88
CA SER A 33 18.61 7.70 -7.29
C SER A 33 17.80 6.70 -8.09
N ARG A 34 17.83 5.38 -7.86
CA ARG A 34 17.00 4.44 -8.67
C ARG A 34 15.67 4.03 -8.03
N ASN A 35 15.51 4.24 -6.73
CA ASN A 35 14.37 3.72 -5.96
C ASN A 35 13.25 4.75 -5.71
N ARG A 36 13.41 6.01 -6.15
CA ARG A 36 12.36 7.03 -6.02
C ARG A 36 11.12 6.70 -6.85
N ASN A 37 11.31 6.10 -8.03
CA ASN A 37 10.21 5.70 -8.90
C ASN A 37 9.38 4.59 -8.24
N SER A 38 10.04 3.53 -7.75
CA SER A 38 9.39 2.44 -7.01
C SER A 38 8.67 2.94 -5.75
N SER A 39 9.32 3.81 -4.97
CA SER A 39 8.72 4.38 -3.76
C SER A 39 7.54 5.31 -4.06
N ALA A 40 7.60 6.11 -5.13
CA ALA A 40 6.50 6.95 -5.57
C ALA A 40 5.32 6.12 -6.10
N MET A 41 5.60 5.04 -6.84
CA MET A 41 4.59 4.11 -7.35
C MET A 41 3.91 3.32 -6.22
N GLU A 42 4.67 2.85 -5.22
CA GLU A 42 4.12 2.21 -4.02
C GLU A 42 3.24 3.19 -3.22
N THR A 43 3.68 4.44 -3.05
CA THR A 43 2.91 5.47 -2.34
C THR A 43 1.59 5.80 -3.02
N LEU A 44 1.57 5.85 -4.36
CA LEU A 44 0.32 6.04 -5.12
C LEU A 44 -0.63 4.86 -4.95
N LYS A 45 -0.10 3.64 -5.02
CA LYS A 45 -0.90 2.41 -4.91
C LYS A 45 -1.50 2.24 -3.52
N ASP A 46 -0.75 2.60 -2.48
CA ASP A 46 -1.21 2.61 -1.09
C ASP A 46 -2.39 3.58 -0.91
N ARG A 47 -2.30 4.81 -1.42
CA ARG A 47 -3.40 5.79 -1.32
C ARG A 47 -4.64 5.41 -2.12
N TYR A 48 -4.47 4.75 -3.26
CA TYR A 48 -5.59 4.20 -4.03
C TYR A 48 -6.28 3.05 -3.27
N ALA A 49 -5.52 2.16 -2.65
CA ALA A 49 -6.07 1.08 -1.82
C ALA A 49 -6.77 1.60 -0.55
N LYS A 50 -6.28 2.70 0.02
CA LYS A 50 -6.93 3.44 1.10
C LYS A 50 -8.20 4.19 0.65
N GLY A 51 -8.42 4.35 -0.65
CA GLY A 51 -9.54 5.09 -1.22
C GLY A 51 -9.39 6.62 -1.11
N GLU A 52 -8.19 7.12 -0.83
CA GLU A 52 -7.89 8.55 -0.68
C GLU A 52 -7.76 9.25 -2.04
N ILE A 53 -7.50 8.49 -3.12
CA ILE A 53 -7.43 8.99 -4.49
C ILE A 53 -8.36 8.18 -5.39
N GLY A 54 -8.97 8.86 -6.36
CA GLY A 54 -9.80 8.23 -7.39
C GLY A 54 -8.95 7.51 -8.44
N LYS A 55 -9.60 6.64 -9.23
CA LYS A 55 -8.97 5.89 -10.33
C LYS A 55 -8.30 6.81 -11.35
N GLU A 56 -8.95 7.93 -11.67
CA GLU A 56 -8.48 8.92 -12.64
C GLU A 56 -7.16 9.57 -12.18
N GLU A 57 -7.10 10.05 -10.93
CA GLU A 57 -5.89 10.61 -10.32
C GLU A 57 -4.75 9.58 -10.20
N PHE A 58 -5.07 8.31 -9.93
CA PHE A 58 -4.07 7.25 -9.88
C PHE A 58 -3.44 6.98 -11.25
N GLU A 59 -4.25 6.92 -12.31
CA GLU A 59 -3.76 6.67 -13.66
C GLU A 59 -2.89 7.83 -14.17
N GLU A 60 -3.28 9.08 -13.89
CA GLU A 60 -2.53 10.27 -14.29
C GLU A 60 -1.12 10.29 -13.66
N LYS A 61 -1.03 10.08 -12.35
CA LYS A 61 0.25 10.08 -11.63
C LYS A 61 1.11 8.85 -11.93
N LYS A 62 0.49 7.69 -12.18
CA LYS A 62 1.21 6.48 -12.61
C LYS A 62 1.87 6.69 -13.98
N ALA A 63 1.14 7.27 -14.94
CA ALA A 63 1.67 7.57 -16.26
C ALA A 63 2.80 8.61 -16.23
N GLU A 64 2.70 9.61 -15.34
CA GLU A 64 3.76 10.61 -15.13
C GLU A 64 5.05 9.98 -14.59
N LEU A 65 4.93 9.04 -13.64
CA LEU A 65 6.07 8.33 -13.07
C LEU A 65 6.68 7.32 -14.05
N GLU A 66 5.89 6.62 -14.87
CA GLU A 66 6.42 5.68 -15.87
C GLU A 66 7.15 6.39 -17.02
N LYS A 67 6.90 7.69 -17.24
CA LYS A 67 7.49 8.48 -18.32
C LYS A 67 8.86 9.08 -17.97
N ASN A 68 9.30 9.04 -16.70
CA ASN A 68 10.54 9.63 -16.19
C ASN A 68 11.60 8.56 -15.91
#